data_AF-A0A8T3PVW4-F1
#
_entry.id   AF-A0A8T3PVW4-F1
#
_cell.length_a   1.000
_cell.length_b   1.000
_cell.length_c   1.000
_cell.angle_alpha   90.00
_cell.angle_beta   90.00
_cell.angle_gamma   90.00
#
_symmetry.space_group_name_H-M   'P 1'
#
loop_
_entity.id
_entity.type
_entity.pdbx_description
1 polymer ?
#
loop_
_entity_poly.entity_id
_entity_poly.type
_entity_poly.pdbx_seq_one_letter_code
_entity_poly.pdbx_strand_id
1 'polypeptide(L)'
;MLDAYLDTRHPSGVHRFAYAAARSADRAVLRAYLAALQALDPRRYSRPEPEAYWINLYNALTVDLVLAHYPVKSIREIGGGWLLRGPWDDAIAKVAGRALSLNDIEHGVLRPIWRDPRIHYAVNCANIGCPNLAGRAYTRENLERLLEEGARDYVNHPRGAAWQDGRLR
;
A
#
# COMPACT_ATOMS: atom_id res chain seq x y z
N MET A 1 0.73 -12.37 9.46
CA MET A 1 1.25 -13.20 8.36
C MET A 1 2.15 -12.46 7.36
N LEU A 2 1.76 -11.29 6.80
CA LEU A 2 2.67 -10.49 5.95
C LEU A 2 3.77 -9.78 6.74
N ASP A 3 3.47 -9.45 8.00
CA ASP A 3 4.42 -8.98 9.02
C ASP A 3 5.68 -9.85 9.15
N ALA A 4 5.56 -11.17 8.98
CA ALA A 4 6.70 -12.10 9.00
C ALA A 4 7.74 -11.81 7.91
N TYR A 5 7.33 -11.13 6.83
CA TYR A 5 8.17 -10.76 5.70
C TYR A 5 8.52 -9.27 5.68
N LEU A 6 7.98 -8.49 6.62
CA LEU A 6 8.16 -7.05 6.67
C LEU A 6 9.15 -6.69 7.78
N ASP A 7 10.35 -6.28 7.40
CA ASP A 7 11.33 -5.70 8.33
C ASP A 7 10.99 -4.23 8.57
N THR A 8 10.48 -3.93 9.75
CA THR A 8 10.16 -2.56 10.22
C THR A 8 11.28 -1.94 11.06
N ARG A 9 12.41 -2.65 11.26
CA ARG A 9 13.48 -2.24 12.17
C ARG A 9 14.80 -1.98 11.46
N HIS A 10 14.79 -1.90 10.14
CA HIS A 10 15.98 -1.61 9.36
C HIS A 10 16.61 -0.27 9.83
N PRO A 11 17.94 -0.18 10.05
CA PRO A 11 18.59 1.03 10.59
C PRO A 11 18.37 2.30 9.78
N SER A 12 18.01 2.15 8.50
CA SER A 12 17.67 3.31 7.66
C SER A 12 16.28 3.89 7.94
N GLY A 13 15.44 3.29 8.79
CA GLY A 13 14.05 3.71 9.00
C GLY A 13 13.09 3.37 7.85
N VAL A 14 13.56 2.58 6.86
CA VAL A 14 12.77 2.16 5.70
C VAL A 14 12.24 0.74 5.93
N HIS A 15 10.93 0.56 5.83
CA HIS A 15 10.35 -0.77 5.91
C HIS A 15 10.65 -1.57 4.63
N ARG A 16 11.07 -2.82 4.78
CA ARG A 16 11.48 -3.68 3.65
C ARG A 16 10.70 -4.99 3.65
N PHE A 17 10.11 -5.33 2.52
CA PHE A 17 9.39 -6.60 2.35
C PHE A 17 10.28 -7.64 1.65
N ALA A 18 10.45 -8.81 2.28
CA ALA A 18 11.30 -9.90 1.80
C ALA A 18 10.58 -10.78 0.76
N TYR A 19 10.32 -10.24 -0.44
CA TYR A 19 9.60 -10.94 -1.50
C TYR A 19 10.18 -12.32 -1.87
N ALA A 20 11.51 -12.46 -1.87
CA ALA A 20 12.20 -13.72 -2.16
C ALA A 20 11.87 -14.83 -1.14
N ALA A 21 11.63 -14.45 0.12
CA ALA A 21 11.38 -15.38 1.21
C ALA A 21 9.91 -15.82 1.29
N ALA A 22 9.01 -15.13 0.59
CA ALA A 22 7.57 -15.37 0.66
C ALA A 22 7.18 -16.74 0.10
N ARG A 23 6.81 -17.66 1.00
CA ARG A 23 6.43 -19.04 0.69
C ARG A 23 5.08 -19.13 -0.02
N SER A 24 4.89 -20.18 -0.82
CA SER A 24 3.64 -20.44 -1.54
C SER A 24 2.40 -20.49 -0.63
N ALA A 25 2.53 -21.11 0.55
CA ALA A 25 1.44 -21.18 1.54
C ALA A 25 1.01 -19.78 2.04
N ASP A 26 1.96 -18.90 2.35
CA ASP A 26 1.63 -17.54 2.82
C ASP A 26 1.06 -16.67 1.69
N ARG A 27 1.51 -16.88 0.43
CA ARG A 27 0.89 -16.26 -0.74
C ARG A 27 -0.57 -16.70 -0.92
N ALA A 28 -0.87 -17.98 -0.67
CA ALA A 28 -2.25 -18.48 -0.76
C ALA A 28 -3.16 -17.82 0.29
N VAL A 29 -2.66 -17.63 1.50
CA VAL A 29 -3.43 -16.93 2.54
C VAL A 29 -3.59 -15.43 2.23
N LEU A 30 -2.61 -14.77 1.61
CA LEU A 30 -2.76 -13.38 1.13
C LEU A 30 -3.90 -13.29 0.12
N ARG A 31 -3.94 -14.20 -0.85
CA ARG A 31 -5.02 -14.26 -1.84
C ARG A 31 -6.37 -14.57 -1.21
N ALA A 32 -6.43 -15.43 -0.19
CA ALA A 32 -7.65 -15.68 0.57
C ALA A 32 -8.13 -14.41 1.31
N TYR A 33 -7.22 -13.65 1.90
CA TYR A 33 -7.52 -12.36 2.53
C TYR A 33 -8.05 -11.34 1.51
N LEU A 34 -7.40 -11.21 0.36
CA LEU A 34 -7.86 -10.34 -0.73
C LEU A 34 -9.24 -10.75 -1.25
N ALA A 35 -9.51 -12.05 -1.39
CA ALA A 35 -10.82 -12.55 -1.79
C ALA A 35 -11.89 -12.20 -0.73
N ALA A 36 -11.57 -12.35 0.55
CA ALA A 36 -12.47 -11.97 1.64
C ALA A 36 -12.78 -10.47 1.62
N LEU A 37 -11.78 -9.60 1.45
CA LEU A 37 -12.00 -8.15 1.33
C LEU A 37 -12.88 -7.82 0.12
N GLN A 38 -12.61 -8.41 -1.04
CA GLN A 38 -13.35 -8.14 -2.28
C GLN A 38 -14.82 -8.61 -2.25
N ALA A 39 -15.13 -9.60 -1.39
CA ALA A 39 -16.50 -10.04 -1.16
C ALA A 39 -17.31 -9.09 -0.26
N LEU A 40 -16.66 -8.20 0.49
CA LEU A 40 -17.32 -7.19 1.31
C LEU A 40 -17.81 -6.03 0.45
N ASP A 41 -18.92 -5.41 0.89
CA ASP A 41 -19.36 -4.12 0.38
C ASP A 41 -19.02 -3.03 1.42
N PRO A 42 -17.93 -2.26 1.23
CA PRO A 42 -17.48 -1.27 2.22
C PRO A 42 -18.52 -0.15 2.46
N ARG A 43 -19.49 0.03 1.55
CA ARG A 43 -20.56 1.03 1.70
C ARG A 43 -21.56 0.70 2.80
N ARG A 44 -21.54 -0.54 3.31
CA ARG A 44 -22.43 -0.99 4.39
C ARG A 44 -21.90 -0.65 5.79
N TYR A 45 -20.69 -0.12 5.90
CA TYR A 45 -20.05 0.21 7.17
C TYR A 45 -20.01 1.72 7.39
N SER A 46 -20.05 2.14 8.66
CA SER A 46 -19.87 3.54 9.05
C SER A 46 -18.39 3.89 9.13
N ARG A 47 -18.05 5.18 9.09
CA ARG A 47 -16.67 5.61 9.36
C ARG A 47 -16.23 5.18 10.77
N PRO A 48 -14.95 4.88 10.99
CA PRO A 48 -13.83 4.94 10.02
C PRO A 48 -13.55 3.65 9.21
N GLU A 49 -14.33 2.58 9.34
CA GLU A 49 -14.00 1.27 8.75
C GLU A 49 -13.78 1.26 7.24
N PRO A 50 -14.57 1.96 6.40
CA PRO A 50 -14.34 1.95 4.96
C PRO A 50 -12.95 2.50 4.59
N GLU A 51 -12.40 3.43 5.36
CA GLU A 51 -11.06 3.99 5.10
C GLU A 51 -9.97 2.95 5.32
N ALA A 52 -10.00 2.35 6.51
CA ALA A 52 -9.10 1.28 6.89
C ALA A 52 -9.19 0.11 5.91
N TYR A 53 -10.41 -0.25 5.48
CA TYR A 53 -10.65 -1.26 4.45
C TYR A 53 -9.92 -0.93 3.14
N TRP A 54 -10.10 0.28 2.61
CA TRP A 54 -9.52 0.65 1.31
C TRP A 54 -7.99 0.76 1.36
N ILE A 55 -7.43 1.29 2.46
CA ILE A 55 -5.98 1.34 2.67
C ILE A 55 -5.40 -0.09 2.72
N ASN A 56 -6.03 -0.98 3.49
CA ASN A 56 -5.60 -2.37 3.59
C ASN A 56 -5.71 -3.10 2.25
N LEU A 57 -6.81 -2.92 1.52
CA LEU A 57 -7.01 -3.52 0.21
C LEU A 57 -5.93 -3.06 -0.77
N TYR A 58 -5.68 -1.75 -0.88
CA TYR A 58 -4.63 -1.20 -1.73
C TYR A 58 -3.27 -1.83 -1.41
N ASN A 59 -2.86 -1.77 -0.14
CA ASN A 59 -1.54 -2.25 0.28
C ASN A 59 -1.37 -3.77 0.05
N ALA A 60 -2.40 -4.56 0.32
CA ALA A 60 -2.38 -5.99 0.09
C ALA A 60 -2.32 -6.33 -1.41
N LEU A 61 -3.06 -5.61 -2.25
CA LEU A 61 -3.01 -5.76 -3.71
C LEU A 61 -1.63 -5.42 -4.26
N THR A 62 -1.00 -4.34 -3.79
CA THR A 62 0.36 -3.98 -4.20
C THR A 62 1.36 -5.10 -3.87
N VAL A 63 1.27 -5.69 -2.67
CA VAL A 63 2.16 -6.79 -2.28
C VAL A 63 1.91 -8.04 -3.12
N ASP A 64 0.65 -8.43 -3.36
CA ASP A 64 0.32 -9.60 -4.19
C ASP A 64 0.80 -9.41 -5.64
N LEU A 65 0.66 -8.20 -6.18
CA LEU A 65 1.13 -7.85 -7.52
C LEU A 65 2.65 -8.04 -7.66
N VAL A 66 3.45 -7.51 -6.72
CA VAL A 66 4.91 -7.71 -6.78
C VAL A 66 5.27 -9.19 -6.57
N LEU A 67 4.57 -9.91 -5.69
CA LEU A 67 4.78 -11.35 -5.48
C LEU A 67 4.46 -12.19 -6.72
N ALA A 68 3.44 -11.81 -7.49
CA ALA A 68 3.03 -12.50 -8.71
C ALA A 68 4.07 -12.36 -9.84
N HIS A 69 4.82 -11.27 -9.86
CA HIS A 69 5.83 -10.98 -10.88
C HIS A 69 7.28 -11.14 -10.40
N TYR A 70 7.49 -11.58 -9.16
CA TYR A 70 8.83 -11.78 -8.60
C TYR A 70 9.57 -12.95 -9.31
N PRO A 71 10.87 -12.83 -9.65
CA PRO A 71 11.75 -11.68 -9.42
C PRO A 71 11.57 -10.57 -10.46
N VAL A 72 11.47 -9.33 -9.98
CA VAL A 72 11.40 -8.11 -10.80
C VAL A 72 12.30 -7.04 -10.18
N LYS A 73 12.94 -6.19 -11.00
CA LYS A 73 13.83 -5.14 -10.48
C LYS A 73 13.05 -3.90 -10.03
N SER A 74 11.93 -3.62 -10.69
CA SER A 74 11.04 -2.52 -10.32
C SER A 74 9.58 -2.87 -10.57
N ILE A 75 8.67 -2.45 -9.68
CA ILE A 75 7.23 -2.51 -9.94
C ILE A 75 6.85 -1.78 -11.25
N ARG A 76 7.63 -0.79 -11.69
CA ARG A 76 7.42 -0.10 -12.97
C ARG A 76 7.65 -0.98 -14.20
N GLU A 77 8.35 -2.10 -14.04
CA GLU A 77 8.56 -3.11 -15.10
C GLU A 77 7.40 -4.13 -15.15
N ILE A 78 6.48 -4.09 -14.19
CA ILE A 78 5.26 -4.89 -14.20
C ILE A 78 4.22 -4.14 -15.03
N GLY A 79 3.71 -4.77 -16.09
CA GLY A 79 2.66 -4.18 -16.94
C GLY A 79 3.17 -3.20 -18.00
N GLY A 80 2.90 -3.51 -19.27
CA GLY A 80 2.99 -2.59 -20.41
C GLY A 80 4.39 -2.08 -20.80
N GLY A 81 4.83 -2.31 -22.03
CA GLY A 81 6.15 -1.85 -22.52
C GLY A 81 6.40 -0.34 -22.33
N TRP A 82 7.66 0.10 -22.49
CA TRP A 82 8.30 1.42 -22.21
C TRP A 82 7.46 2.73 -22.14
N LEU A 83 6.27 2.77 -22.71
CA LEU A 83 5.28 3.85 -22.69
C LEU A 83 4.33 3.81 -21.47
N LEU A 84 4.06 2.63 -20.91
CA LEU A 84 3.20 2.45 -19.74
C LEU A 84 4.06 2.58 -18.48
N ARG A 85 3.61 3.40 -17.53
CA ARG A 85 4.42 3.78 -16.36
C ARG A 85 4.39 2.75 -15.23
N GLY A 86 3.79 1.58 -15.42
CA GLY A 86 3.66 0.48 -14.45
C GLY A 86 2.23 -0.10 -14.39
N PRO A 87 1.93 -1.00 -13.44
CA PRO A 87 0.72 -1.83 -13.44
C PRO A 87 -0.47 -1.19 -12.72
N TRP A 88 -0.34 0.06 -12.26
CA TRP A 88 -1.30 0.70 -11.37
C TRP A 88 -2.67 0.99 -12.00
N ASP A 89 -2.77 0.91 -13.33
CA ASP A 89 -4.01 1.09 -14.10
C ASP A 89 -4.66 -0.24 -14.50
N ASP A 90 -4.00 -1.37 -14.25
CA ASP A 90 -4.58 -2.69 -14.55
C ASP A 90 -5.68 -3.02 -13.54
N ALA A 91 -6.81 -3.53 -14.02
CA ALA A 91 -7.92 -3.96 -13.17
C ALA A 91 -7.55 -5.25 -12.43
N ILE A 92 -7.10 -5.12 -11.18
CA ILE A 92 -6.59 -6.23 -10.36
C ILE A 92 -7.54 -6.62 -9.20
N ALA A 93 -8.61 -5.85 -8.98
CA ALA A 93 -9.59 -6.13 -7.94
C ALA A 93 -11.02 -5.91 -8.43
N LYS A 94 -11.98 -6.50 -7.72
CA LYS A 94 -13.41 -6.27 -7.90
C LYS A 94 -14.10 -6.10 -6.56
N VAL A 95 -14.70 -4.94 -6.32
CA VAL A 95 -15.45 -4.63 -5.09
C VAL A 95 -16.83 -4.11 -5.47
N ALA A 96 -17.88 -4.64 -4.82
CA ALA A 96 -19.27 -4.24 -5.08
C ALA A 96 -19.65 -4.24 -6.58
N GLY A 97 -19.13 -5.21 -7.34
CA GLY A 97 -19.38 -5.34 -8.78
C GLY A 97 -18.51 -4.48 -9.69
N ARG A 98 -17.73 -3.53 -9.15
CA ARG A 98 -16.85 -2.64 -9.91
C ARG A 98 -15.43 -3.22 -9.97
N ALA A 99 -14.90 -3.37 -11.18
CA ALA A 99 -13.48 -3.64 -11.40
C ALA A 99 -12.66 -2.39 -11.06
N LEU A 100 -11.54 -2.57 -10.35
CA LEU A 100 -10.73 -1.51 -9.79
C LEU A 100 -9.24 -1.80 -10.01
N SER A 101 -8.51 -0.77 -10.39
CA SER A 101 -7.05 -0.69 -10.36
C SER A 101 -6.55 -0.08 -9.04
N LEU A 102 -5.23 -0.09 -8.79
CA LEU A 102 -4.65 0.63 -7.64
C LEU A 102 -4.92 2.13 -7.74
N ASN A 103 -4.83 2.70 -8.94
CA ASN A 103 -5.16 4.11 -9.18
C ASN A 103 -6.63 4.42 -8.92
N ASP A 104 -7.57 3.55 -9.30
CA ASP A 104 -8.99 3.74 -8.98
C ASP A 104 -9.22 3.79 -7.47
N ILE A 105 -8.54 2.94 -6.70
CA ILE A 105 -8.65 2.93 -5.23
C ILE A 105 -8.06 4.22 -4.63
N GLU A 106 -6.85 4.61 -5.00
CA GLU A 106 -6.19 5.79 -4.42
C GLU A 106 -6.86 7.11 -4.86
N HIS A 107 -7.03 7.29 -6.17
CA HIS A 107 -7.48 8.55 -6.78
C HIS A 107 -9.00 8.65 -6.91
N GLY A 108 -9.69 7.52 -7.10
CA GLY A 108 -11.14 7.48 -7.28
C GLY A 108 -11.93 7.29 -5.98
N VAL A 109 -11.31 6.70 -4.95
CA VAL A 109 -11.99 6.36 -3.69
C VAL A 109 -11.36 7.08 -2.49
N LEU A 110 -10.12 6.75 -2.12
CA LEU A 110 -9.49 7.23 -0.90
C LEU A 110 -9.33 8.76 -0.85
N ARG A 111 -8.62 9.34 -1.81
CA ARG A 111 -8.36 10.79 -1.84
C ARG A 111 -9.63 11.65 -1.91
N PRO A 112 -10.62 11.40 -2.79
CA PRO A 112 -11.78 12.28 -2.93
C PRO A 112 -12.81 12.13 -1.79
N ILE A 113 -12.97 10.94 -1.21
CA ILE A 113 -13.98 10.69 -0.17
C ILE A 113 -13.53 11.20 1.21
N TRP A 114 -12.24 11.03 1.53
CA TRP A 114 -11.71 11.42 2.84
C TRP A 114 -11.04 12.78 2.85
N ARG A 115 -10.40 13.17 1.74
CA ARG A 115 -9.68 14.45 1.62
C ARG A 115 -8.65 14.66 2.74
N ASP A 116 -8.14 13.57 3.29
CA ASP A 116 -7.06 13.57 4.27
C ASP A 116 -5.72 13.42 3.52
N PRO A 117 -4.80 14.41 3.59
CA PRO A 117 -3.50 14.31 2.94
C PRO A 117 -2.63 13.16 3.48
N ARG A 118 -2.90 12.68 4.70
CA ARG A 118 -2.13 11.60 5.33
C ARG A 118 -2.31 10.25 4.62
N ILE A 119 -3.38 10.09 3.85
CA ILE A 119 -3.64 8.90 3.02
C ILE A 119 -2.46 8.60 2.10
N HIS A 120 -1.81 9.62 1.54
CA HIS A 120 -0.66 9.42 0.66
C HIS A 120 0.49 8.68 1.36
N TYR A 121 0.60 8.84 2.69
CA TYR A 121 1.59 8.15 3.50
C TYR A 121 1.14 6.79 4.04
N ALA A 122 -0.14 6.46 3.87
CA ALA A 122 -0.73 5.20 4.28
C ALA A 122 -0.74 4.14 3.18
N VAL A 123 -0.71 4.58 1.91
CA VAL A 123 -0.68 3.70 0.74
C VAL A 123 0.75 3.55 0.22
N ASN A 124 1.25 2.31 0.18
CA ASN A 124 2.60 1.99 -0.29
C ASN A 124 2.57 1.49 -1.73
N CYS A 125 3.27 2.19 -2.61
CA CYS A 125 3.33 1.90 -4.04
C CYS A 125 4.40 0.84 -4.42
N ALA A 126 4.98 0.13 -3.45
CA ALA A 126 6.14 -0.79 -3.60
C ALA A 126 7.40 -0.19 -4.24
N ASN A 127 7.59 1.12 -4.12
CA ASN A 127 8.86 1.80 -4.42
C ASN A 127 9.60 2.12 -3.12
N ILE A 128 10.94 1.99 -3.11
CA ILE A 128 11.76 2.39 -1.97
C ILE A 128 11.64 3.88 -1.63
N GLY A 129 11.29 4.72 -2.61
CA GLY A 129 11.00 6.14 -2.41
C GLY A 129 9.62 6.41 -1.79
N CYS A 130 8.70 5.44 -1.79
CA CYS A 130 7.36 5.63 -1.25
C CYS A 130 7.34 5.59 0.30
N PRO A 131 6.29 6.14 0.92
CA PRO A 131 6.05 6.02 2.36
C PRO A 131 6.07 4.56 2.83
N ASN A 132 6.39 4.32 4.10
CA ASN A 132 6.54 2.97 4.62
C ASN A 132 5.23 2.17 4.51
N LEU A 133 5.32 0.90 4.12
CA LEU A 133 4.21 -0.03 4.32
C LEU A 133 3.99 -0.21 5.83
N ALA A 134 2.80 0.08 6.33
CA ALA A 134 2.51 -0.03 7.76
C ALA A 134 2.79 -1.45 8.29
N GLY A 135 3.41 -1.53 9.47
CA GLY A 135 3.71 -2.81 10.12
C GLY A 135 2.49 -3.57 10.65
N ARG A 136 1.31 -2.95 10.58
CA ARG A 136 0.03 -3.48 11.07
C ARG A 136 -1.07 -3.11 10.09
N ALA A 137 -2.08 -3.95 9.99
CA ALA A 137 -3.29 -3.60 9.26
C ALA A 137 -4.03 -2.45 9.96
N TYR A 138 -4.65 -1.60 9.14
CA TYR A 138 -5.50 -0.52 9.60
C TYR A 138 -6.82 -1.07 10.14
N THR A 139 -7.27 -0.58 11.29
CA THR A 139 -8.55 -0.91 11.92
C THR A 139 -9.23 0.37 12.40
N ARG A 140 -10.49 0.27 12.83
CA ARG A 140 -11.21 1.41 13.41
C ARG A 140 -10.45 2.05 14.57
N GLU A 141 -9.82 1.23 15.40
CA GLU A 141 -9.18 1.64 16.66
C GLU A 141 -7.80 2.26 16.42
N ASN A 142 -7.14 1.92 15.31
CA ASN A 142 -5.74 2.29 15.09
C ASN A 142 -5.50 3.22 13.89
N LEU A 143 -6.54 3.50 13.08
CA LEU A 143 -6.43 4.24 11.83
C LEU A 143 -5.76 5.59 12.01
N GLU A 144 -6.33 6.45 12.85
CA GLU A 144 -5.82 7.82 13.06
C GLU A 144 -4.35 7.83 13.49
N ARG A 145 -4.00 6.94 14.42
CA ARG A 145 -2.62 6.80 14.90
C ARG A 145 -1.69 6.37 13.77
N LEU A 146 -2.08 5.39 12.96
CA LEU A 146 -1.25 4.90 11.85
C LEU A 146 -1.14 5.91 10.70
N LEU A 147 -2.17 6.71 10.44
CA LEU A 147 -2.11 7.82 9.48
C LEU A 147 -1.09 8.87 9.92
N GLU A 148 -1.14 9.26 11.19
CA GLU A 148 -0.23 10.24 11.77
C GLU A 148 1.21 9.73 11.80
N GLU A 149 1.42 8.49 12.26
CA GLU A 149 2.74 7.85 12.28
C GLU A 149 3.35 7.77 10.88
N GLY A 150 2.59 7.29 9.88
CA GLY A 150 3.09 7.20 8.51
C GLY A 150 3.48 8.56 7.92
N ALA A 151 2.67 9.59 8.17
CA ALA A 151 2.96 10.95 7.73
C ALA A 151 4.22 11.51 8.39
N ARG A 152 4.30 11.40 9.72
CA ARG A 152 5.44 11.89 10.51
C ARG A 152 6.73 11.17 10.13
N ASP A 153 6.69 9.84 9.98
CA ASP A 153 7.85 9.04 9.62
C ASP A 153 8.37 9.42 8.23
N TYR A 154 7.48 9.66 7.26
CA TYR A 154 7.91 9.99 5.90
C TYR A 154 8.46 11.43 5.78
N VAL A 155 7.73 12.42 6.30
CA VAL A 155 8.10 13.84 6.18
C VAL A 155 9.42 14.15 6.88
N ASN A 156 9.73 13.44 7.97
CA ASN A 156 10.98 13.61 8.72
C ASN A 156 12.11 12.67 8.26
N HIS A 157 11.90 11.91 7.19
CA HIS A 157 12.91 11.04 6.61
C HIS A 157 13.56 11.71 5.38
N PRO A 158 14.87 11.52 5.12
CA PRO A 158 15.55 11.99 3.91
C PRO A 158 14.97 11.54 2.55
N ARG A 159 13.91 10.71 2.55
CA ARG A 159 13.17 10.29 1.36
C ARG A 159 12.05 11.27 1.02
N GLY A 160 11.44 11.88 2.05
CA GLY A 160 10.43 12.90 1.89
C GLY A 160 11.06 14.28 1.76
N ALA A 161 11.95 14.63 2.69
CA ALA A 161 12.64 15.91 2.69
C ALA A 161 13.98 15.83 3.43
N ALA A 162 14.98 16.56 2.96
CA ALA A 162 16.26 16.72 3.65
C ALA A 162 16.70 18.18 3.67
N TRP A 163 17.34 18.60 4.76
CA TRP A 163 18.06 19.86 4.80
C TRP A 163 19.52 19.61 4.45
N GLN A 164 19.99 20.24 3.37
CA GLN A 164 21.38 20.17 2.90
C GLN A 164 21.84 21.57 2.53
N ASP A 165 23.01 21.97 3.04
CA ASP A 165 23.63 23.28 2.77
C ASP A 165 22.69 24.48 3.00
N GLY A 166 21.91 24.42 4.09
CA GLY A 166 20.95 25.47 4.44
C GLY A 166 19.71 25.55 3.52
N ARG A 167 19.48 24.55 2.67
CA ARG A 167 18.32 24.48 1.77
C ARG A 167 17.54 23.18 1.97
N LEU A 168 16.22 23.27 1.84
CA LEU A 168 15.35 22.10 1.73
C LEU A 168 15.54 21.44 0.35
N ARG A 169 15.72 20.12 0.33
CA ARG A 169 15.92 19.27 -0.85
C ARG A 169 14.92 18.13 -0.82
#